data_AF-A0A349TAN1-F1
#
_entry.id   AF-A0A349TAN1-F1
#
_cell.length_a   1.000
_cell.length_b   1.000
_cell.length_c   1.000
_cell.angle_alpha   90.00
_cell.angle_beta   90.00
_cell.angle_gamma   90.00
#
_symmetry.space_group_name_H-M   'P 1'
#
loop_
_entity.id
_entity.type
_entity.pdbx_description
1 polymer ?
#
loop_
_entity_poly.entity_id
_entity_poly.type
_entity_poly.pdbx_seq_one_letter_code
_entity_poly.pdbx_strand_id
1 'polypeptide(L)' 'VVDGRTGFLLESGGPEAWKNKITEIYQWSTDERTGFVRNSQKVVETYYSWKRVHDATIQEYLRALERKSA' A
#
# COMPACT_ATOMS: atom_id res chain seq x y z
N VAL A 1 -4.11 2.57 -2.11
CA VAL A 1 -2.99 2.30 -3.04
C VAL A 1 -1.80 3.15 -2.59
N VAL A 2 -0.60 2.57 -2.55
CA VAL A 2 0.65 3.33 -2.43
C VAL A 2 1.19 3.44 -3.84
N ASP A 3 1.22 4.66 -4.37
CA ASP A 3 1.57 4.89 -5.78
C ASP A 3 2.95 4.32 -6.13
N GLY A 4 3.02 3.68 -7.30
CA GLY A 4 4.20 2.95 -7.79
C GLY A 4 4.64 1.75 -6.97
N ARG A 5 3.96 1.39 -5.87
CA ARG A 5 4.42 0.35 -4.92
C ARG A 5 3.42 -0.78 -4.71
N THR A 6 2.14 -0.45 -4.58
CA THR A 6 1.05 -1.44 -4.47
C THR A 6 -0.02 -1.26 -5.54
N GLY A 7 0.23 -0.33 -6.47
CA GLY A 7 -0.63 0.05 -7.58
C GLY A 7 -0.19 1.40 -8.13
N PHE A 8 -0.98 1.96 -9.02
CA PHE A 8 -0.72 3.28 -9.61
C PHE A 8 -1.89 4.20 -9.30
N LEU A 9 -1.61 5.43 -8.89
CA LEU A 9 -2.60 6.48 -8.74
C LEU A 9 -2.67 7.27 -10.04
N LEU A 10 -3.86 7.28 -10.64
CA LEU A 10 -4.15 8.01 -11.86
C LEU A 10 -5.30 8.98 -11.59
N GLU A 11 -5.36 10.04 -12.40
CA GLU A 11 -6.44 11.00 -12.33
C GLU A 11 -7.80 10.33 -12.58
N SER A 12 -8.77 10.64 -11.71
CA SER A 12 -10.14 10.18 -11.87
C SER A 12 -10.79 10.89 -13.07
N GLY A 13 -11.45 10.14 -13.94
CA GLY A 13 -12.07 10.70 -15.14
C GLY A 13 -11.10 11.02 -16.28
N GLY A 14 -9.81 10.62 -16.18
CA GLY A 14 -8.81 10.79 -17.25
C GLY A 14 -8.61 9.52 -18.07
N PRO A 15 -9.48 9.18 -19.06
CA PRO A 15 -9.40 7.90 -19.78
C PRO A 15 -8.07 7.68 -20.50
N GLU A 16 -7.42 8.73 -21.01
CA GLU A 16 -6.10 8.60 -21.65
C GLU A 16 -5.00 8.23 -20.65
N ALA A 17 -5.05 8.75 -19.41
CA ALA A 17 -4.08 8.35 -18.37
C ALA A 17 -4.23 6.86 -18.03
N TRP A 18 -5.47 6.38 -17.94
CA TRP A 18 -5.77 4.96 -17.74
C TRP A 18 -5.28 4.10 -18.89
N LYS A 19 -5.62 4.46 -20.13
CA LYS A 19 -5.17 3.76 -21.34
C LYS A 19 -3.64 3.66 -21.38
N ASN A 20 -2.95 4.79 -21.20
CA ASN A 20 -1.49 4.82 -21.26
C ASN A 20 -0.86 3.91 -20.20
N LYS A 21 -1.34 3.96 -18.96
CA LYS A 21 -0.80 3.12 -17.89
C LYS A 21 -1.09 1.63 -18.11
N ILE A 22 -2.27 1.28 -18.61
CA ILE A 22 -2.62 -0.10 -18.95
C ILE A 22 -1.71 -0.62 -20.07
N THR A 23 -1.51 0.17 -21.13
CA THR A 23 -0.62 -0.18 -22.25
C THR A 23 0.82 -0.37 -21.77
N GLU A 24 1.33 0.52 -20.92
CA GLU A 24 2.65 0.39 -20.31
C GLU A 24 2.79 -0.93 -19.53
N ILE A 25 1.85 -1.23 -18.64
CA ILE A 25 1.87 -2.46 -17.83
C ILE A 25 1.70 -3.71 -18.71
N TYR A 26 0.94 -3.61 -19.80
CA TYR A 26 0.81 -4.70 -20.76
C TYR A 26 2.13 -5.02 -21.47
N GLN A 27 2.98 -4.02 -21.68
CA GLN A 27 4.30 -4.16 -22.29
C GLN A 27 5.37 -4.67 -21.33
N TRP A 28 5.10 -4.73 -20.02
CA TRP A 28 6.04 -5.27 -19.06
C TRP A 28 6.41 -6.73 -19.36
N SER A 29 7.68 -7.03 -19.15
CA SER A 29 8.16 -8.40 -19.07
C SER A 29 7.54 -9.15 -17.89
N THR A 30 7.60 -10.48 -17.97
CA THR A 30 7.20 -11.36 -16.86
C THR A 30 7.95 -11.03 -15.57
N ASP A 31 9.23 -10.67 -15.66
CA ASP A 31 10.08 -10.37 -14.51
C ASP A 31 9.68 -9.06 -13.84
N GLU A 32 9.44 -8.00 -14.63
CA GLU A 32 8.93 -6.71 -14.11
C GLU A 32 7.59 -6.90 -13.41
N ARG A 33 6.66 -7.62 -14.05
CA ARG A 33 5.33 -7.90 -13.49
C ARG A 33 5.42 -8.71 -12.20
N THR A 34 6.23 -9.76 -12.19
CA THR A 34 6.42 -10.62 -11.00
C THR A 34 7.08 -9.85 -9.86
N GLY A 35 8.10 -9.04 -10.18
CA GLY A 35 8.77 -8.17 -9.22
C GLY A 35 7.82 -7.17 -8.59
N PHE A 36 6.98 -6.52 -9.40
CA PHE A 36 5.97 -5.57 -8.91
C PHE A 36 4.95 -6.24 -7.98
N VAL A 37 4.41 -7.40 -8.36
CA VAL A 37 3.46 -8.16 -7.53
C VAL A 37 4.08 -8.55 -6.19
N ARG A 38 5.28 -9.12 -6.21
CA ARG A 38 6.00 -9.52 -4.99
C ARG A 38 6.23 -8.33 -4.05
N ASN A 39 6.67 -7.20 -4.60
CA ASN A 39 6.89 -5.99 -3.82
C ASN A 39 5.57 -5.45 -3.26
N SER A 40 4.50 -5.46 -4.06
CA SER A 40 3.16 -5.04 -3.64
C SER A 40 2.67 -5.89 -2.46
N GLN A 41 2.80 -7.21 -2.56
CA GLN A 41 2.41 -8.16 -1.50
C GLN A 41 3.20 -7.91 -0.22
N LYS A 42 4.53 -7.78 -0.31
CA LYS A 42 5.38 -7.50 0.85
C LYS A 42 4.97 -6.22 1.58
N VAL A 43 4.66 -5.15 0.83
CA VAL A 43 4.18 -3.89 1.42
C VAL A 43 2.85 -4.11 2.14
N VAL A 44 1.92 -4.83 1.52
CA VAL A 44 0.61 -5.07 2.10
C VAL A 44 0.70 -5.92 3.36
N GLU A 45 1.44 -7.02 3.31
CA GLU A 45 1.67 -7.92 4.45
C GLU A 45 2.34 -7.21 5.62
N THR A 46 3.30 -6.32 5.34
CA THR A 46 4.00 -5.60 6.40
C THR A 46 3.12 -4.54 7.04
N TYR A 47 2.50 -3.69 6.21
CA TYR A 47 1.87 -2.46 6.70
C TYR A 47 0.39 -2.64 7.07
N TYR A 48 -0.34 -3.50 6.37
CA TYR A 48 -1.77 -3.71 6.62
C TYR A 48 -2.04 -5.02 7.39
N SER A 49 -1.07 -5.54 8.14
CA SER A 49 -1.26 -6.71 8.99
C SER A 49 -1.99 -6.41 10.29
N TRP A 50 -2.80 -7.38 10.75
CA TRP A 50 -3.44 -7.34 12.06
C TRP A 50 -2.44 -7.24 13.22
N LYS A 51 -1.26 -7.85 13.08
CA LYS A 51 -0.18 -7.71 14.06
C LYS A 51 0.18 -6.24 14.26
N ARG A 52 0.45 -5.49 13.18
CA ARG A 52 0.78 -4.06 13.28
C ARG A 52 -0.35 -3.26 13.92
N VAL A 53 -1.60 -3.53 13.50
CA VAL A 53 -2.79 -2.84 14.03
C VAL A 53 -2.94 -3.09 15.53
N HIS A 54 -2.85 -4.35 15.96
CA HIS A 54 -2.88 -4.74 17.36
C HIS A 54 -1.81 -4.01 18.19
N ASP A 55 -0.55 -4.10 17.75
CA ASP A 55 0.58 -3.52 18.48
C ASP A 55 0.44 -2.00 18.59
N ALA A 56 0.05 -1.31 17.51
CA ALA A 56 -0.20 0.12 17.51
C ALA A 56 -1.38 0.51 18.42
N THR A 57 -2.44 -0.30 18.46
CA THR A 57 -3.62 -0.04 19.30
C THR A 57 -3.28 -0.13 20.79
N ILE A 58 -2.52 -1.17 21.19
CA ILE A 58 -2.05 -1.30 22.57
C ILE A 58 -1.23 -0.07 22.98
N GLN A 59 -0.32 0.38 22.13
CA GLN A 59 0.51 1.56 22.41
C GLN A 59 -0.34 2.82 22.64
N GLU A 60 -1.38 3.03 21.82
CA GLU A 60 -2.29 4.16 22.02
C GLU A 60 -3.10 4.06 23.31
N TYR A 61 -3.52 2.86 23.71
CA TYR A 61 -4.22 2.65 24.98
C TYR A 61 -3.32 2.95 26.19
N LEU A 62 -2.08 2.48 26.17
CA LEU A 62 -1.10 2.78 27.22
C LEU A 62 -0.86 4.29 27.34
N ARG A 63 -0.63 4.99 26.23
CA ARG A 63 -0.47 6.45 26.21
C ARG A 63 -1.69 7.18 26.76
N ALA A 64 -2.90 6.68 26.48
CA ALA A 64 -4.13 7.27 27.00
C ALA A 64 -4.25 7.12 28.52
N LEU A 65 -3.78 6.01 29.08
CA LEU A 65 -3.76 5.77 30.54
C LEU A 65 -2.72 6.65 31.24
N GLU A 66 -1.53 6.82 30.66
CA GLU A 66 -0.49 7.72 31.17
C GLU A 66 -1.00 9.16 31.26
N ARG A 67 -1.63 9.68 30.20
CA ARG A 67 -2.20 11.05 30.18
C ARG A 67 -3.31 11.28 31.19
N LYS A 68 -4.04 10.22 31.57
CA LYS A 68 -5.10 10.32 32.59
C LYS A 68 -4.56 10.29 34.02
N SER A 69 -3.32 9.84 34.19
CA SER A 69 -2.66 9.67 35.49
C SER A 69 -1.69 10.83 35.80
N ALA A 70 -1.47 11.74 34.85
CA ALA A 70 -0.68 12.96 34.95
C ALA A 70 -1.59 14.17 35.18
#